data_AF-C9L788-F1
#
_entry.id   AF-C9L788-F1
#
_cell.length_a   1.000
_cell.length_b   1.000
_cell.length_c   1.000
_cell.angle_alpha   90.00
_cell.angle_beta   90.00
_cell.angle_gamma   90.00
#
_symmetry.space_group_name_H-M   'P 1'
#
loop_
_entity.id
_entity.type
_entity.pdbx_description
1 polymer ?
#
loop_
_entity_poly.entity_id
_entity_poly.type
_entity_poly.pdbx_seq_one_letter_code
_entity_poly.pdbx_strand_id
1 'polypeptide(L)'
;MDRKKNIIVERRTNMQKIVFTDKTEFEIMPGAGLNNITVLLNDFVALGKFTETLRKKGNLDSVQFKQDELITGEYKKLALSSSIYSNVDVNEDGKVLATFGFREKTKLEITVETIQADQVTQDGAIMELAEMIGGQA
;
A
#
# COMPACT_ATOMS: atom_id res chain seq x y z
N MET A 1 6.27 49.32 -24.92
CA MET A 1 5.81 49.20 -23.51
C MET A 1 4.91 47.98 -23.50
N ASP A 2 5.53 46.82 -23.51
CA ASP A 2 4.86 45.57 -23.87
C ASP A 2 4.59 44.77 -22.61
N ARG A 3 3.29 44.54 -22.43
CA ARG A 3 2.68 44.06 -21.20
C ARG A 3 3.28 42.71 -20.85
N LYS A 4 3.68 42.61 -19.58
CA LYS A 4 4.11 41.40 -18.87
C LYS A 4 3.36 40.18 -19.40
N LYS A 5 4.08 39.27 -20.06
CA LYS A 5 3.63 37.91 -20.33
C LYS A 5 3.19 37.34 -18.99
N ASN A 6 1.88 37.20 -18.80
CA ASN A 6 1.29 36.48 -17.69
C ASN A 6 1.79 35.04 -17.82
N ILE A 7 2.84 34.71 -17.07
CA ILE A 7 3.27 33.35 -16.85
C ILE A 7 2.16 32.74 -16.00
N ILE A 8 1.14 32.18 -16.67
CA ILE A 8 0.34 31.14 -16.05
C ILE A 8 1.33 29.99 -15.92
N VAL A 9 1.94 29.87 -14.73
CA VAL A 9 2.55 28.61 -14.34
C VAL A 9 1.37 27.65 -14.26
N GLU A 10 1.11 26.91 -15.34
CA GLU A 10 0.33 25.67 -15.24
C GLU A 10 0.98 24.89 -14.11
N ARG A 11 0.30 24.79 -12.97
CA ARG A 11 0.66 23.82 -11.94
C ARG A 11 0.58 22.48 -12.64
N ARG A 12 1.72 21.96 -13.11
CA ARG A 12 1.82 20.56 -13.52
C ARG A 12 1.41 19.76 -12.30
N THR A 13 0.21 19.20 -12.36
CA THR A 13 -0.28 18.32 -11.32
C THR A 13 0.39 17.00 -11.63
N ASN A 14 1.64 16.85 -11.19
CA ASN A 14 2.41 15.65 -11.46
C ASN A 14 1.68 14.46 -10.86
N MET A 15 1.57 13.39 -11.65
CA MET A 15 0.87 12.19 -11.26
C MET A 15 1.57 11.58 -10.05
N GLN A 16 0.82 11.33 -8.98
CA GLN A 16 1.33 10.64 -7.81
C GLN A 16 0.90 9.19 -7.84
N LYS A 17 1.79 8.32 -7.36
CA LYS A 17 1.53 6.88 -7.26
C LYS A 17 1.92 6.35 -5.89
N ILE A 18 1.20 5.33 -5.47
CA ILE A 18 1.60 4.44 -4.39
C ILE A 18 2.11 3.13 -4.99
N VAL A 19 3.21 2.61 -4.43
CA VAL A 19 3.84 1.36 -4.85
C VAL A 19 4.00 0.45 -3.64
N PHE A 20 3.47 -0.77 -3.75
CA PHE A 20 3.52 -1.78 -2.68
C PHE A 20 4.75 -2.68 -2.81
N THR A 21 4.99 -3.52 -1.80
CA THR A 21 6.16 -4.41 -1.76
C THR A 21 6.22 -5.37 -2.95
N ASP A 22 5.07 -5.83 -3.46
CA ASP A 22 4.99 -6.67 -4.66
C ASP A 22 5.10 -5.90 -5.99
N LYS A 23 5.41 -4.59 -5.93
CA LYS A 23 5.54 -3.67 -7.05
C LYS A 23 4.23 -3.30 -7.74
N THR A 24 3.08 -3.67 -7.17
CA THR A 24 1.79 -3.17 -7.67
C THR A 24 1.72 -1.66 -7.46
N GLU A 25 1.29 -0.93 -8.48
CA GLU A 25 1.20 0.54 -8.46
C GLU A 25 -0.25 1.00 -8.64
N PHE A 26 -0.63 2.07 -7.94
CA PHE A 26 -1.92 2.74 -8.12
C PHE A 26 -1.75 4.26 -8.14
N GLU A 27 -2.55 4.94 -8.96
CA GLU A 27 -2.61 6.40 -8.97
C GLU A 27 -3.28 6.93 -7.71
N ILE A 28 -2.71 7.98 -7.13
CA ILE A 28 -3.26 8.66 -5.94
C ILE A 28 -3.40 10.15 -6.21
N MET A 29 -4.35 10.77 -5.53
CA MET A 29 -4.52 12.22 -5.54
C MET A 29 -3.31 12.91 -4.90
N PRO A 30 -2.88 14.08 -5.43
CA PRO A 30 -1.74 14.80 -4.91
C PRO A 30 -1.99 15.32 -3.49
N GLY A 31 -0.91 15.44 -2.71
CA GLY A 31 -0.98 15.98 -1.35
C GLY A 31 -1.52 14.99 -0.31
N ALA A 32 -1.53 13.70 -0.64
CA ALA A 32 -1.86 12.63 0.30
C ALA A 32 -0.88 12.64 1.50
N GLY A 33 -1.43 12.66 2.72
CA GLY A 33 -0.68 12.33 3.93
C GLY A 33 -0.76 10.84 4.19
N LEU A 34 0.21 10.25 4.90
CA LEU A 34 0.25 8.80 5.18
C LEU A 34 -1.07 8.26 5.77
N ASN A 35 -1.76 9.08 6.58
CA ASN A 35 -3.03 8.76 7.23
C ASN A 35 -4.29 9.16 6.43
N ASN A 36 -4.14 9.83 5.29
CA ASN A 36 -5.24 10.30 4.45
C ASN A 36 -4.80 10.36 2.97
N ILE A 37 -4.95 9.23 2.30
CA ILE A 37 -4.55 8.97 0.91
C ILE A 37 -5.82 8.67 0.13
N THR A 38 -6.00 9.27 -1.04
CA THR A 38 -7.11 8.95 -1.95
C THR A 38 -6.56 8.28 -3.20
N VAL A 39 -6.94 7.03 -3.44
CA VAL A 39 -6.61 6.31 -4.69
C VAL A 39 -7.65 6.65 -5.76
N LEU A 40 -7.18 6.80 -7.00
CA LEU A 40 -8.01 6.99 -8.19
C LEU A 40 -8.09 5.68 -8.96
N LEU A 41 -9.31 5.18 -9.19
CA LEU A 41 -9.56 3.87 -9.77
C LEU A 41 -10.59 3.99 -10.90
N ASN A 42 -10.49 3.15 -11.93
CA ASN A 42 -11.41 3.21 -13.06
C ASN A 42 -12.84 2.78 -12.69
N ASP A 43 -12.99 1.83 -11.76
CA ASP A 43 -14.27 1.23 -11.38
C ASP A 43 -14.16 0.47 -10.04
N PHE A 44 -15.28 -0.12 -9.61
CA PHE A 44 -15.35 -0.92 -8.38
C PHE A 44 -14.62 -2.28 -8.48
N VAL A 45 -14.37 -2.80 -9.68
CA VAL A 45 -13.53 -4.01 -9.86
C VAL A 45 -12.07 -3.67 -9.53
N ALA A 46 -11.60 -2.50 -9.98
CA ALA A 46 -10.29 -1.97 -9.61
C ALA A 46 -10.19 -1.69 -8.10
N LEU A 47 -11.28 -1.22 -7.46
CA LEU A 47 -11.36 -1.10 -5.99
C LEU A 47 -11.20 -2.44 -5.28
N GLY A 48 -11.83 -3.50 -5.80
CA GLY A 48 -11.63 -4.87 -5.30
C GLY A 48 -10.16 -5.28 -5.32
N LYS A 49 -9.49 -5.14 -6.47
CA LYS A 49 -8.05 -5.45 -6.62
C LYS A 49 -7.16 -4.60 -5.71
N PHE A 50 -7.50 -3.33 -5.54
CA PHE A 50 -6.81 -2.45 -4.61
C PHE A 50 -6.98 -2.94 -3.15
N THR A 51 -8.21 -3.32 -2.76
CA THR A 51 -8.50 -3.89 -1.44
C THR A 51 -7.72 -5.18 -1.19
N GLU A 52 -7.62 -6.07 -2.19
CA GLU A 52 -6.81 -7.28 -2.12
C GLU A 52 -5.33 -6.96 -1.91
N THR A 53 -4.81 -5.97 -2.63
CA THR A 53 -3.42 -5.50 -2.50
C THR A 53 -3.13 -4.98 -1.09
N LEU A 54 -4.06 -4.23 -0.50
CA LEU A 54 -3.94 -3.72 0.88
C LEU A 54 -3.97 -4.85 1.94
N ARG A 55 -4.72 -5.93 1.68
CA ARG A 55 -4.87 -7.07 2.61
C ARG A 55 -3.80 -8.14 2.43
N LYS A 56 -3.09 -8.14 1.31
CA LYS A 56 -2.07 -9.14 1.01
C LYS A 56 -0.96 -9.08 2.07
N LYS A 57 -0.67 -10.23 2.68
CA LYS A 57 0.38 -10.37 3.69
C LYS A 57 1.72 -9.89 3.11
N GLY A 58 2.40 -9.01 3.84
CA GLY A 58 3.71 -8.45 3.47
C GLY A 58 3.68 -7.27 2.50
N ASN A 59 2.55 -6.95 1.86
CA ASN A 59 2.50 -5.84 0.91
C ASN A 59 2.67 -4.45 1.55
N LEU A 60 2.42 -4.37 2.86
CA LEU A 60 2.58 -3.16 3.66
C LEU A 60 3.94 -3.10 4.38
N ASP A 61 4.84 -4.05 4.14
CA ASP A 61 6.16 -4.06 4.79
C ASP A 61 7.09 -2.97 4.23
N SER A 62 6.90 -2.61 2.97
CA SER A 62 7.50 -1.44 2.31
C SER A 62 6.49 -0.83 1.32
N VAL A 63 6.15 0.43 1.54
CA VAL A 63 5.26 1.22 0.68
C VAL A 63 5.97 2.49 0.28
N GLN A 64 6.04 2.73 -1.02
CA GLN A 64 6.68 3.90 -1.60
C GLN A 64 5.63 4.84 -2.21
N PHE A 65 5.85 6.13 -2.04
CA PHE A 65 5.12 7.19 -2.72
C PHE A 65 6.03 7.75 -3.79
N LYS A 66 5.50 7.90 -4.99
CA LYS A 66 6.20 8.48 -6.13
C LYS A 66 5.47 9.70 -6.64
N GLN A 67 6.23 10.70 -7.07
CA GLN A 67 5.75 11.78 -7.92
C GLN A 67 6.48 11.64 -9.26
N ASP A 68 5.71 11.36 -10.31
CA ASP A 68 6.25 10.83 -11.57
C ASP A 68 7.09 9.56 -11.30
N GLU A 69 8.40 9.60 -11.57
CA GLU A 69 9.34 8.49 -11.32
C GLU A 69 10.19 8.69 -10.06
N LEU A 70 10.06 9.83 -9.37
CA LEU A 70 10.85 10.14 -8.18
C LEU A 70 10.16 9.60 -6.93
N ILE A 71 10.88 8.81 -6.13
CA ILE A 71 10.41 8.38 -4.80
C ILE A 71 10.41 9.59 -3.86
N THR A 72 9.23 9.99 -3.40
CA THR A 72 9.01 11.12 -2.48
C THR A 72 8.82 10.69 -1.04
N GLY A 73 8.53 9.40 -0.80
CA GLY A 73 8.45 8.82 0.53
C GLY A 73 8.56 7.31 0.50
N GLU A 74 9.14 6.73 1.54
CA GLU A 74 9.20 5.28 1.77
C GLU A 74 8.87 5.00 3.23
N TYR A 75 7.91 4.12 3.46
CA TYR A 75 7.44 3.76 4.79
C TYR A 75 7.46 2.25 4.95
N LYS A 76 7.86 1.78 6.12
CA LYS A 76 8.07 0.36 6.40
C LYS A 76 7.18 -0.11 7.53
N LYS A 77 6.81 -1.39 7.49
CA LYS A 77 6.02 -2.06 8.53
C LYS A 77 4.74 -1.28 8.83
N LEU A 78 3.97 -0.99 7.78
CA LEU A 78 2.70 -0.30 7.90
C LEU A 78 1.56 -1.26 8.22
N ALA A 79 0.52 -0.71 8.81
CA ALA A 79 -0.80 -1.32 8.96
C ALA A 79 -1.86 -0.34 8.46
N LEU A 80 -2.99 -0.88 8.02
CA LEU A 80 -4.17 -0.06 7.76
C LEU A 80 -4.64 0.59 9.07
N SER A 81 -5.14 1.82 8.96
CA SER A 81 -5.99 2.41 9.99
C SER A 81 -7.23 1.53 10.22
N SER A 82 -7.92 1.71 11.35
CA SER A 82 -8.98 0.79 11.83
C SER A 82 -10.05 0.41 10.79
N SER A 83 -10.35 1.29 9.84
CA SER A 83 -11.18 1.00 8.66
C SER A 83 -10.32 1.01 7.39
N ILE A 84 -10.65 0.12 6.44
CA ILE A 84 -9.97 0.06 5.13
C ILE A 84 -10.18 1.37 4.37
N TYR A 85 -11.42 1.89 4.38
CA TYR A 85 -11.76 3.15 3.74
C TYR A 85 -12.45 4.08 4.75
N SER A 86 -12.07 5.36 4.72
CA SER A 86 -12.78 6.44 5.41
C SER A 86 -13.85 7.07 4.51
N ASN A 87 -13.67 7.02 3.20
CA ASN A 87 -14.63 7.49 2.20
C ASN A 87 -14.47 6.72 0.89
N VAL A 88 -15.57 6.50 0.18
CA VAL A 88 -15.60 6.00 -1.20
C VAL A 88 -16.61 6.84 -1.97
N ASP A 89 -16.20 7.43 -3.08
CA ASP A 89 -16.98 8.33 -3.93
C ASP A 89 -16.73 7.99 -5.41
N VAL A 90 -17.53 8.56 -6.31
CA VAL A 90 -17.38 8.45 -7.76
C VAL A 90 -17.34 9.87 -8.34
N ASN A 91 -16.27 10.18 -9.07
CA ASN A 91 -16.12 11.50 -9.67
C ASN A 91 -17.04 11.68 -10.91
N GLU A 92 -17.05 12.88 -11.49
CA GLU A 92 -17.86 13.21 -12.67
C GLU A 92 -17.54 12.35 -13.91
N ASP A 93 -16.32 11.79 -13.99
CA ASP A 93 -15.89 10.87 -15.05
C ASP A 93 -16.26 9.40 -14.79
N GLY A 94 -16.93 9.10 -13.68
CA GLY A 94 -17.29 7.74 -13.27
C GLY A 94 -16.14 6.96 -12.63
N LYS A 95 -15.00 7.59 -12.33
CA LYS A 95 -13.88 6.97 -11.62
C LYS A 95 -14.16 6.89 -10.13
N VAL A 96 -13.79 5.78 -9.52
CA VAL A 96 -13.91 5.56 -8.09
C VAL A 96 -12.74 6.24 -7.36
N LEU A 97 -13.08 7.06 -6.37
CA LEU A 97 -12.16 7.68 -5.42
C LEU A 97 -12.33 6.98 -4.08
N ALA A 98 -11.27 6.40 -3.55
CA ALA A 98 -11.32 5.75 -2.24
C ALA A 98 -10.25 6.30 -1.31
N THR A 99 -10.67 6.86 -0.18
CA THR A 99 -9.79 7.43 0.84
C THR A 99 -9.50 6.41 1.92
N PHE A 100 -8.23 6.24 2.25
CA PHE A 100 -7.71 5.31 3.26
C PHE A 100 -6.52 5.94 3.99
N GLY A 101 -6.02 5.26 5.02
CA GLY A 101 -4.85 5.72 5.75
C GLY A 101 -4.04 4.56 6.31
N PHE A 102 -2.74 4.79 6.44
CA PHE A 102 -1.84 3.91 7.14
C PHE A 102 -1.43 4.49 8.48
N ARG A 103 -0.98 3.57 9.33
CA ARG A 103 -0.17 3.83 10.52
C ARG A 103 1.03 2.92 10.51
N GLU A 104 2.07 3.29 11.24
CA GLU A 104 3.15 2.34 11.54
C GLU A 104 2.62 1.25 12.49
N LYS A 105 3.09 0.02 12.30
CA LYS A 105 2.88 -1.06 13.25
C LYS A 105 3.53 -0.68 14.58
N THR A 106 2.87 -1.03 15.68
CA THR A 106 3.45 -0.93 17.00
C THR A 106 4.57 -1.95 17.18
N LYS A 107 5.46 -1.72 18.15
CA LYS A 107 6.51 -2.68 18.49
C LYS A 107 5.94 -4.05 18.85
N LEU A 108 4.80 -4.09 19.55
CA LEU A 108 4.14 -5.35 19.93
C LEU A 108 3.64 -6.12 18.70
N GLU A 109 3.00 -5.45 17.74
CA GLU A 109 2.57 -6.08 16.49
C GLU A 109 3.75 -6.68 15.72
N ILE A 110 4.85 -5.92 15.59
CA ILE A 110 6.07 -6.39 14.92
C ILE A 110 6.63 -7.64 15.64
N THR A 111 6.71 -7.61 16.97
CA THR A 111 7.21 -8.75 17.76
C THR A 111 6.34 -9.99 17.57
N VAL A 112 5.02 -9.84 17.58
CA VAL A 112 4.07 -10.95 17.37
C VAL A 112 4.25 -11.55 15.97
N GLU A 113 4.39 -10.73 14.93
CA GLU A 113 4.63 -11.19 13.57
C GLU A 113 5.95 -11.96 13.43
N THR A 114 7.03 -11.48 14.05
CA THR A 114 8.32 -12.19 14.05
C THR A 114 8.22 -13.55 14.73
N ILE A 115 7.61 -13.62 15.93
CA ILE A 115 7.43 -14.88 16.66
C ILE A 115 6.61 -15.88 15.84
N GLN A 116 5.53 -15.42 15.20
CA GLN A 116 4.70 -16.28 14.35
C GLN A 116 5.48 -16.81 13.13
N ALA A 117 6.34 -15.99 12.52
CA ALA A 117 7.18 -16.43 11.41
C ALA A 117 8.23 -17.49 11.85
N ASP A 118 8.81 -17.32 13.04
CA ASP A 118 9.76 -18.27 13.62
C ASP A 118 9.08 -19.61 13.95
N GLN A 119 7.87 -19.59 14.51
CA GLN A 119 7.10 -20.80 14.81
C GLN A 119 6.76 -21.60 13.54
N VAL A 120 6.29 -20.93 12.47
CA VAL A 120 6.02 -21.62 11.19
C VAL A 120 7.27 -22.31 10.64
N THR A 121 8.44 -21.71 10.81
CA THR A 121 9.71 -22.31 10.39
C THR A 121 10.08 -23.53 11.24
N GLN A 122 9.86 -23.46 12.56
CA GLN A 122 10.08 -24.59 13.47
C GLN A 122 9.12 -25.75 13.19
N ASP A 123 7.83 -25.47 12.97
CA ASP A 123 6.82 -26.49 12.67
C ASP A 123 7.14 -27.22 11.36
N GLY A 124 7.59 -26.50 10.34
CA GLY A 124 8.06 -27.09 9.08
C GLY A 124 9.23 -28.05 9.29
N ALA A 125 10.26 -27.62 10.03
CA ALA A 125 11.42 -28.46 10.33
C ALA A 125 11.05 -29.71 11.15
N ILE A 126 10.11 -29.60 12.09
CA ILE A 126 9.63 -30.77 12.87
C ILE A 126 8.89 -31.75 11.97
N MET A 127 8.09 -31.27 11.01
CA MET A 127 7.38 -32.12 10.06
C MET A 127 8.36 -32.91 9.17
N GLU A 128 9.39 -32.25 8.63
CA GLU A 128 10.44 -32.91 7.85
C GLU A 128 11.19 -33.99 8.65
N LEU A 129 11.49 -33.71 9.93
CA LEU A 129 12.10 -34.71 10.82
C LEU A 129 11.16 -35.88 11.11
N ALA A 130 9.87 -35.63 11.31
CA ALA A 130 8.87 -36.68 11.54
C ALA A 130 8.71 -37.58 10.31
N GLU A 131 8.74 -37.04 9.09
CA GLU A 131 8.73 -37.81 7.84
C GLU A 131 10.00 -38.67 7.69
N MET A 132 11.17 -38.12 8.03
CA MET A 132 12.43 -38.87 7.98
C MET A 132 12.47 -40.05 8.97
N ILE A 133 11.86 -39.90 10.15
CA ILE A 133 11.83 -40.93 11.19
C ILE A 133 10.68 -41.94 10.95
N GLY A 134 9.55 -41.50 10.40
CA GLY A 134 8.37 -42.33 10.14
C GLY A 134 8.37 -43.06 8.79
N GLY A 135 9.23 -42.66 7.84
CA GLY A 135 9.37 -43.30 6.52
C GLY A 135 10.29 -44.52 6.48
N GLN A 136 10.88 -44.92 7.61
CA GLN A 136 11.64 -46.17 7.73
C GLN A 136 10.78 -47.26 8.37
N ALA A 137 9.93 -47.91 7.58
CA ALA A 137 9.24 -49.15 7.95
C ALA A 137 9.24 -50.13 6.77
#